data_AF-A0A7Y2NR19-F1
#
_entry.id   AF-A0A7Y2NR19-F1
#
_cell.length_a   1.000
_cell.length_b   1.000
_cell.length_c   1.000
_cell.angle_alpha   90.00
_cell.angle_beta   90.00
_cell.angle_gamma   90.00
#
_symmetry.space_group_name_H-M   'P 1'
#
loop_
_entity.id
_entity.type
_entity.pdbx_description
1 polymer ?
#
loop_
_entity_poly.entity_id
_entity_poly.type
_entity_poly.pdbx_seq_one_letter_code
_entity_poly.pdbx_strand_id
1 'polypeptide(L)' 'MNFTLGIEEEYQVIDPVSRELTSHDQRIVKEAEKVLKEQVKAEMHQAVVEVGTNICNDIKDARKEITHLRKSIS' A
#
# COMPACT_ATOMS: atom_id res chain seq x y z
N MET A 1 9.06 -27.80 -8.42
CA MET A 1 8.57 -26.82 -7.43
C MET A 1 8.75 -25.45 -8.04
N ASN A 2 7.67 -24.67 -8.15
CA ASN A 2 7.77 -23.26 -8.52
C ASN A 2 7.69 -22.44 -7.23
N PHE A 3 8.68 -21.58 -6.98
CA PHE A 3 8.63 -20.63 -5.87
C PHE A 3 7.83 -19.40 -6.30
N THR A 4 7.09 -18.82 -5.36
CA THR A 4 6.36 -17.56 -5.54
C THR A 4 6.76 -16.60 -4.44
N LEU A 5 6.41 -15.32 -4.59
CA LEU A 5 6.60 -14.31 -3.56
C LEU A 5 5.43 -13.34 -3.49
N GLY A 6 5.27 -12.67 -2.35
CA GLY A 6 4.41 -11.50 -2.17
C GLY A 6 5.20 -10.42 -1.42
N ILE A 7 4.82 -9.16 -1.60
CA ILE A 7 5.46 -8.03 -0.92
C ILE A 7 4.40 -7.15 -0.28
N GLU A 8 4.62 -6.77 0.96
CA GLU A 8 3.83 -5.78 1.72
C GLU A 8 4.68 -4.53 1.94
N GLU A 9 4.08 -3.35 1.72
CA GLU A 9 4.70 -2.05 1.97
C GLU A 9 3.81 -1.22 2.91
N GLU A 10 4.39 -0.79 4.02
CA GLU A 10 3.75 0.07 5.02
C GLU A 10 4.26 1.52 4.89
N TYR A 11 3.33 2.46 4.84
CA TYR A 11 3.60 3.87 4.64
C TYR A 11 3.11 4.70 5.82
N GLN A 12 3.98 5.55 6.34
CA GLN A 12 3.60 6.56 7.32
C GLN A 12 2.94 7.75 6.61
N VAL A 13 1.75 8.11 7.07
CA VAL A 13 1.04 9.29 6.61
C VAL A 13 1.54 10.50 7.41
N ILE A 14 2.09 11.48 6.69
CA ILE A 14 2.66 12.68 7.28
C ILE A 14 1.92 13.94 6.80
N ASP A 15 1.82 14.93 7.67
CA ASP A 15 1.46 16.28 7.25
C ASP A 15 2.65 16.89 6.46
N PRO A 16 2.46 17.37 5.21
CA PRO A 16 3.56 17.86 4.38
C PRO A 16 4.20 19.17 4.89
N VAL A 17 3.52 19.91 5.77
CA VAL A 17 3.99 21.17 6.35
C VAL A 17 4.68 20.93 7.70
N SER A 18 4.00 20.30 8.66
CA SER A 18 4.56 20.07 10.00
C SER A 18 5.48 18.86 10.08
N ARG A 19 5.35 17.90 9.15
CA ARG A 19 6.03 16.59 9.13
C ARG A 19 5.66 15.67 10.30
N GLU A 20 4.60 16.00 11.03
CA GLU A 20 4.06 15.13 12.07
C GLU A 20 3.26 13.98 11.43
N LEU A 21 3.18 12.85 12.14
CA LEU A 21 2.28 11.76 11.77
C LEU A 21 0.83 12.25 11.89
N THR A 22 0.07 12.07 10.82
CA THR A 22 -1.33 12.49 10.79
C THR A 22 -2.24 11.29 10.56
N SER A 23 -3.28 11.16 11.38
CA SER A 23 -4.37 10.24 11.08
C SER A 23 -5.24 10.85 10.01
N HIS A 24 -4.95 10.56 8.75
CA HIS A 24 -5.94 10.87 7.72
C HIS A 24 -7.14 9.95 7.98
N ASP A 25 -8.36 10.52 8.05
CA ASP A 25 -9.68 9.89 8.27
C ASP A 25 -10.02 8.78 7.25
N GLN A 26 -9.15 7.78 7.14
CA GLN A 26 -9.13 6.71 6.15
C GLN A 26 -9.32 7.18 4.71
N ARG A 27 -9.20 8.49 4.38
CA ARG A 27 -9.53 9.00 3.03
C ARG A 27 -8.59 8.40 1.98
N ILE A 28 -7.28 8.33 2.26
CA ILE A 28 -6.31 7.71 1.36
C ILE A 28 -6.65 6.23 1.16
N VAL A 29 -6.94 5.51 2.23
CA VAL A 29 -7.35 4.09 2.17
C VAL A 29 -8.65 3.92 1.38
N LYS A 30 -9.68 4.71 1.66
CA LYS A 30 -11.00 4.65 0.99
C LYS A 30 -10.93 4.97 -0.50
N GLU A 31 -10.10 5.93 -0.90
CA GLU A 31 -9.89 6.22 -2.33
C GLU A 31 -9.06 5.13 -3.00
N ALA A 32 -8.03 4.61 -2.33
CA ALA A 32 -7.24 3.49 -2.82
C ALA A 32 -8.05 2.19 -2.94
N GLU A 33 -8.95 1.88 -1.99
CA GLU A 33 -9.81 0.69 -1.99
C GLU A 33 -10.70 0.61 -3.24
N LYS A 34 -11.13 1.76 -3.79
CA LYS A 34 -11.93 1.80 -5.03
C LYS A 34 -11.17 1.23 -6.23
N VAL A 35 -9.84 1.32 -6.22
CA VAL A 35 -8.96 0.87 -7.30
C VAL A 35 -8.30 -0.47 -6.96
N LEU A 36 -7.86 -0.63 -5.72
CA LEU A 36 -6.99 -1.71 -5.25
C LEU A 36 -7.72 -2.83 -4.47
N LYS A 37 -8.98 -2.61 -4.05
CA LYS A 37 -9.77 -3.57 -3.28
C LYS A 37 -9.00 -4.09 -2.05
N GLU A 38 -8.76 -5.41 -1.95
CA GLU A 38 -8.14 -6.09 -0.81
C GLU A 38 -6.61 -5.87 -0.70
N GLN A 39 -5.99 -5.23 -1.70
CA GLN A 39 -4.56 -4.93 -1.73
C GLN A 39 -4.17 -3.69 -0.92
N VAL A 40 -5.13 -3.01 -0.28
CA VAL A 40 -4.87 -1.88 0.61
C VAL A 40 -5.66 -2.05 1.91
N LYS A 41 -5.04 -1.76 3.05
CA LYS A 41 -5.68 -1.87 4.37
C LYS A 41 -5.32 -0.68 5.25
N ALA A 42 -6.27 -0.28 6.08
CA ALA A 42 -5.99 0.59 7.23
C ALA A 42 -5.39 -0.26 8.36
N GLU A 43 -4.22 0.12 8.85
CA GLU A 43 -3.55 -0.56 9.96
C GLU A 43 -4.08 -0.03 11.32
N MET A 44 -3.86 -0.75 12.42
CA MET A 44 -4.26 -0.35 13.77
C MET A 44 -3.68 1.01 14.22
N HIS A 45 -2.49 1.38 13.74
CA HIS A 45 -1.91 2.70 13.90
C HIS A 45 -2.54 3.65 12.88
N GLN A 46 -3.36 4.59 13.37
CA GLN A 46 -4.17 5.48 12.54
C GLN A 46 -3.40 6.33 11.51
N ALA A 47 -2.07 6.34 11.54
CA ALA A 47 -1.19 7.05 10.61
C ALA A 47 -0.41 6.11 9.66
N VAL A 48 -0.81 4.85 9.51
CA VAL A 48 -0.16 3.86 8.62
C VAL A 48 -1.13 3.36 7.56
N VAL A 49 -0.65 3.29 6.32
CA VAL A 49 -1.32 2.64 5.19
C VAL A 49 -0.49 1.45 4.74
N GLU A 50 -1.11 0.28 4.65
CA GLU A 50 -0.47 -0.93 4.14
C GLU A 50 -1.00 -1.22 2.73
N VAL A 51 -0.10 -1.58 1.81
CA VAL A 51 -0.45 -2.18 0.53
C VAL A 51 0.28 -3.50 0.31
N GLY A 52 -0.36 -4.46 -0.35
CA GLY A 52 0.18 -5.78 -0.60
C GLY A 52 0.03 -6.20 -2.05
N THR A 53 1.08 -6.79 -2.63
CA THR A 53 0.97 -7.43 -3.95
C THR A 53 0.13 -8.71 -3.87
N ASN A 54 -0.41 -9.14 -4.99
CA ASN A 54 -0.82 -10.53 -5.18
C ASN A 54 0.40 -11.47 -5.07
N ILE A 55 0.12 -12.78 -5.09
CA ILE A 55 1.15 -13.80 -5.24
C ILE A 55 1.79 -13.65 -6.63
N CYS A 56 3.07 -13.30 -6.64
CA CYS A 56 3.88 -13.05 -7.82
C CYS A 56 4.70 -14.28 -8.19
N ASN A 57 4.87 -14.50 -9.50
CA ASN A 57 5.61 -15.66 -10.03
C ASN A 57 7.13 -15.45 -9.97
N ASP A 58 7.58 -14.20 -10.14
CA ASP A 58 8.99 -13.83 -10.07
C ASP A 58 9.15 -12.35 -9.66
N ILE A 59 10.40 -11.90 -9.55
CA ILE A 59 10.72 -10.52 -9.14
C ILE A 59 10.31 -9.45 -10.17
N LYS A 60 10.11 -9.82 -11.44
CA LYS A 60 9.65 -8.88 -12.48
C LYS A 60 8.15 -8.63 -12.34
N ASP A 61 7.41 -9.69 -12.03
CA ASP A 61 5.98 -9.63 -11.68
C ASP A 61 5.78 -8.77 -10.43
N ALA A 62 6.52 -9.06 -9.36
CA ALA A 62 6.49 -8.29 -8.12
C ALA A 62 6.84 -6.80 -8.32
N ARG A 63 7.83 -6.49 -9.18
CA ARG A 63 8.17 -5.10 -9.51
C ARG A 63 7.02 -4.38 -10.22
N LYS A 64 6.31 -5.05 -11.13
CA LYS A 64 5.16 -4.45 -11.83
C LYS A 64 4.04 -4.17 -10.85
N GLU A 65 3.71 -5.12 -10.00
CA GLU A 65 2.68 -4.98 -8.96
C GLU A 65 3.00 -3.83 -7.99
N ILE A 66 4.19 -3.80 -7.39
CA ILE A 66 4.60 -2.69 -6.49
C ILE A 66 4.52 -1.33 -7.19
N THR A 67 4.96 -1.25 -8.44
CA THR A 67 4.91 0.01 -9.19
C THR A 67 3.46 0.46 -9.41
N HIS A 68 2.54 -0.47 -9.60
CA HIS A 68 1.11 -0.18 -9.72
C HIS A 68 0.51 0.28 -8.39
N LEU A 69 0.81 -0.43 -7.28
CA LEU A 69 0.34 -0.08 -5.94
C LEU A 69 0.77 1.34 -5.54
N ARG A 70 2.06 1.66 -5.68
CA ARG A 70 2.62 2.99 -5.36
C ARG A 70 1.97 4.15 -6.12
N LYS A 71 1.59 3.92 -7.39
CA LYS A 71 0.89 4.92 -8.20
C LYS A 71 -0.57 5.11 -7.81
N SER A 72 -1.15 4.14 -7.12
CA SER A 72 -2.57 4.13 -6.76
C SER A 72 -2.83 4.77 -5.39
N ILE A 73 -1.76 4.99 -4.60
CA ILE A 73 -1.81 5.62 -3.27
C ILE A 73 -1.09 6.98 -3.21
N SER A 74 -0.62 7.52 -4.35
CA SER A 74 0.11 8.80 -4.44
C SER A 74 -0.79 10.01 -4.56
#